data_AF-S6TTQ4-F1
#
_entry.id   AF-S6TTQ4-F1
#
_cell.length_a   1.000
_cell.length_b   1.000
_cell.length_c   1.000
_cell.angle_alpha   90.00
_cell.angle_beta   90.00
_cell.angle_gamma   90.00
#
_symmetry.space_group_name_H-M   'P 1'
#
loop_
_entity.id
_entity.type
_entity.pdbx_description
1 polymer ?
#
loop_
_entity_poly.entity_id
_entity_poly.type
_entity_poly.pdbx_seq_one_letter_code
_entity_poly.pdbx_strand_id
1 'polypeptide(L)'
;MQNASRWVLAGVLGTSTAVSQAATLEERMAAFEARASAAERRAAAAEQQTQALARELQQIKLSNPVLQPAAPAVAPTVAASPVPALDDRVAKLEARQLSMEKPSGTGHLTDGFSFKGYARSGLLINDGLGGGRGGPYTTPAGSVGGAVGRLGNEDDTYMRFDLSKEIYAQNGTRSKFTVSIADGVESYNDWTANESNLNVRQVFTELDHIAAFKGNPVFENATLWAGKRFDRDNFDIHWLDSDVVFLAGTGG
;
A
#
# COMPACT_ATOMS: atom_id res chain seq x y z
N MET A 1 38.53 -27.09 -46.26
CA MET A 1 37.05 -27.19 -46.26
C MET A 1 36.46 -25.84 -45.89
N GLN A 2 35.69 -25.26 -46.83
CA GLN A 2 34.55 -24.34 -46.69
C GLN A 2 34.72 -23.08 -45.79
N ASN A 3 34.94 -21.91 -46.39
CA ASN A 3 33.93 -20.96 -46.91
C ASN A 3 33.23 -20.14 -45.81
N ALA A 4 33.70 -18.91 -45.60
CA ALA A 4 32.90 -17.84 -45.01
C ALA A 4 32.83 -16.67 -46.00
N SER A 5 31.62 -16.42 -46.47
CA SER A 5 31.25 -15.49 -47.54
C SER A 5 31.43 -14.03 -47.16
N ARG A 6 31.88 -13.23 -48.13
CA ARG A 6 31.83 -11.76 -48.12
C ARG A 6 30.44 -11.31 -48.55
N TRP A 7 29.86 -10.33 -47.85
CA TRP A 7 28.99 -9.32 -48.47
C TRP A 7 29.26 -7.96 -47.81
N VAL A 8 29.81 -7.06 -48.60
CA VAL A 8 29.81 -5.61 -48.36
C VAL A 8 28.43 -5.11 -48.78
N LEU A 9 27.74 -4.39 -47.91
CA LEU A 9 26.67 -3.49 -48.31
C LEU A 9 27.03 -2.08 -47.85
N ALA A 10 27.33 -1.23 -48.83
CA ALA A 10 27.38 0.21 -48.65
C ALA A 10 25.95 0.73 -48.44
N GLY A 11 25.71 1.40 -47.32
CA GLY A 11 24.47 2.10 -47.02
C GLY A 11 24.79 3.55 -46.68
N VAL A 12 24.32 4.45 -47.53
CA VAL A 12 24.48 5.91 -47.51
C VAL A 12 24.20 6.48 -46.10
N LEU A 13 25.22 7.12 -45.51
CA LEU A 13 25.07 7.98 -44.34
C LEU A 13 24.25 9.22 -44.74
N GLY A 14 22.94 9.14 -44.56
CA GLY A 14 22.08 10.32 -44.51
C GLY A 14 22.40 11.10 -43.25
N THR A 15 23.24 12.14 -43.40
CA THR A 15 23.43 13.15 -42.37
C THR A 15 22.13 13.94 -42.21
N SER A 16 21.37 13.61 -41.16
CA SER A 16 20.39 14.54 -40.59
C SER A 16 20.84 14.87 -39.18
N THR A 17 21.94 15.62 -39.07
CA THR A 17 22.26 16.37 -37.86
C THR A 17 21.25 17.51 -37.76
N ALA A 18 20.07 17.23 -37.20
CA ALA A 18 19.26 18.27 -36.60
C ALA A 18 19.97 18.66 -35.30
N VAL A 19 20.87 19.63 -35.39
CA VAL A 19 21.34 20.35 -34.21
C VAL A 19 20.12 21.08 -33.66
N SER A 20 19.51 20.51 -32.62
CA SER A 20 18.56 21.25 -31.79
C SER A 20 19.34 22.40 -31.18
N GLN A 21 19.08 23.63 -31.64
CA GLN A 21 19.50 24.83 -30.92
C GLN A 21 18.95 24.71 -29.50
N ALA A 22 19.83 24.75 -28.52
CA ALA A 22 19.44 24.76 -27.12
C ALA A 22 18.65 26.04 -26.85
N ALA A 23 17.36 25.89 -26.52
CA ALA A 23 16.49 27.00 -26.14
C ALA A 23 17.14 27.78 -24.98
N THR A 24 17.01 29.11 -25.02
CA THR A 24 17.57 29.96 -23.96
C THR A 24 16.87 29.68 -22.62
N LEU A 25 17.50 30.06 -21.51
CA LEU A 25 16.93 29.85 -20.17
C LEU A 25 15.56 30.54 -20.02
N GLU A 26 15.38 31.68 -20.68
CA GLU A 26 14.13 32.44 -20.74
C GLU A 26 13.03 31.68 -21.50
N GLU A 27 13.35 31.07 -22.66
CA GLU A 27 12.41 30.23 -23.41
C GLU A 27 11.98 29.00 -22.60
N ARG A 28 12.91 28.39 -21.86
CA ARG A 28 12.61 27.24 -21.00
C ARG A 28 11.70 27.61 -19.84
N MET A 29 11.87 28.80 -19.27
CA MET A 29 11.03 29.33 -18.19
C MET A 29 9.63 29.66 -18.69
N ALA A 30 9.51 30.35 -19.82
CA ALA A 30 8.21 30.62 -20.45
C ALA A 30 7.46 29.32 -20.83
N ALA A 31 8.17 28.32 -21.36
CA ALA A 31 7.59 27.02 -21.67
C ALA A 31 7.19 26.22 -20.40
N PHE A 32 7.83 26.49 -19.26
CA PHE A 32 7.46 25.89 -17.97
C PHE A 32 6.21 26.56 -17.40
N GLU A 33 6.15 27.88 -17.39
CA GLU A 33 4.95 28.65 -16.96
C GLU A 33 3.73 28.31 -17.81
N ALA A 34 3.90 28.19 -19.13
CA ALA A 34 2.82 27.76 -20.03
C ALA A 34 2.29 26.36 -19.66
N ARG A 35 3.19 25.43 -19.30
CA ARG A 35 2.82 24.07 -18.89
C ARG A 35 2.14 24.06 -17.52
N ALA A 36 2.62 24.85 -16.56
CA ALA A 36 2.00 25.00 -15.24
C ALA A 36 0.58 25.56 -15.36
N SER A 37 0.39 26.66 -16.11
CA SER A 37 -0.93 27.26 -16.32
C SER A 37 -1.91 26.32 -17.05
N ALA A 38 -1.40 25.45 -17.93
CA ALA A 38 -2.22 24.45 -18.61
C ALA A 38 -2.61 23.29 -17.67
N ALA A 39 -1.72 22.91 -16.75
CA ALA A 39 -2.00 21.91 -15.73
C ALA A 39 -3.04 22.41 -14.72
N GLU A 40 -2.92 23.65 -14.25
CA GLU A 40 -3.89 24.28 -13.36
C GLU A 40 -5.29 24.36 -14.00
N ARG A 41 -5.37 24.75 -15.28
CA ARG A 41 -6.64 24.76 -16.02
C ARG A 41 -7.28 23.38 -16.13
N ARG A 42 -6.48 22.33 -16.32
CA ARG A 42 -6.99 20.95 -16.36
C ARG A 42 -7.47 20.48 -14.98
N ALA A 43 -6.75 20.83 -13.92
CA ALA A 43 -7.17 20.51 -12.55
C ALA A 43 -8.50 21.19 -12.20
N ALA A 44 -8.63 22.49 -12.49
CA ALA A 44 -9.88 23.22 -12.26
C ALA A 44 -11.07 22.64 -13.04
N ALA A 45 -10.86 22.20 -14.29
CA ALA A 45 -11.91 21.55 -15.08
C ALA A 45 -12.31 20.19 -14.50
N ALA A 46 -11.35 19.40 -14.00
CA ALA A 46 -11.61 18.11 -13.36
C ALA A 46 -12.38 18.26 -12.04
N GLU A 47 -12.07 19.28 -11.25
CA GLU A 47 -12.81 19.62 -10.03
C GLU A 47 -14.26 20.00 -10.34
N GLN A 48 -14.50 20.81 -11.37
CA GLN A 48 -15.86 21.16 -11.79
C GLN A 48 -16.67 19.94 -12.26
N GLN A 49 -16.05 19.02 -13.00
CA GLN A 49 -16.70 17.77 -13.41
C GLN A 49 -17.04 16.89 -12.20
N THR A 50 -16.14 16.79 -11.23
CA THR A 50 -16.36 16.01 -10.00
C THR A 50 -17.51 16.60 -9.18
N GLN A 51 -17.59 17.93 -9.08
CA GLN A 51 -18.70 18.61 -8.41
C GLN A 51 -20.04 18.42 -9.14
N ALA A 52 -20.04 18.42 -10.48
CA ALA A 52 -21.24 18.15 -11.27
C ALA A 52 -21.74 16.71 -11.03
N LEU A 53 -20.84 15.73 -11.05
CA LEU A 53 -21.16 14.33 -10.78
C LEU A 53 -21.69 14.11 -9.35
N ALA A 54 -21.10 14.81 -8.37
CA ALA A 54 -21.56 14.76 -6.98
C ALA A 54 -22.99 15.29 -6.82
N ARG A 55 -23.36 16.36 -7.56
CA ARG A 55 -24.73 16.90 -7.58
C ARG A 55 -25.71 15.94 -8.25
N GLU A 56 -25.30 15.31 -9.34
CA GLU A 56 -26.12 14.30 -10.04
C GLU A 56 -26.40 13.10 -9.12
N LEU A 57 -25.39 12.60 -8.40
CA LEU A 57 -25.56 11.53 -7.41
C LEU A 57 -26.46 11.94 -6.25
N GLN A 58 -26.43 13.20 -5.80
CA GLN A 58 -27.37 13.69 -4.78
C GLN A 58 -28.80 13.73 -5.30
N GLN A 59 -29.03 14.15 -6.55
CA GLN A 59 -30.35 14.12 -7.17
C GLN A 59 -30.90 12.70 -7.32
N ILE A 60 -30.05 11.73 -7.71
CA ILE A 60 -30.43 10.31 -7.78
C ILE A 60 -30.82 9.76 -6.40
N LYS A 61 -30.09 10.15 -5.35
CA LYS A 61 -30.43 9.76 -3.96
C LYS A 61 -31.76 10.36 -3.48
N LEU A 62 -32.07 11.60 -3.87
CA LEU A 62 -33.32 12.28 -3.49
C LEU A 62 -34.54 11.77 -4.27
N SER A 63 -34.35 11.26 -5.49
CA SER A 63 -35.43 10.74 -6.34
C SER A 63 -35.80 9.28 -6.06
N ASN A 64 -35.14 8.60 -5.12
CA ASN A 64 -35.46 7.22 -4.74
C ASN A 64 -35.51 7.03 -3.20
N PRO A 65 -36.62 7.40 -2.53
CA PRO A 65 -36.73 7.34 -1.07
C PRO A 65 -37.32 6.01 -0.59
N VAL A 66 -36.70 4.87 -0.92
CA VAL A 66 -37.06 3.57 -0.30
C VAL A 66 -35.81 2.83 0.13
N LEU A 67 -35.13 3.34 1.14
CA LEU A 67 -34.32 2.54 2.07
C LEU A 67 -34.26 3.25 3.43
N GLN A 68 -35.33 3.10 4.21
CA GLN A 68 -35.27 3.28 5.66
C GLN A 68 -35.90 2.05 6.34
N PRO A 69 -35.22 1.42 7.32
CA PRO A 69 -35.74 0.28 8.05
C PRO A 69 -36.71 0.77 9.14
N ALA A 70 -37.97 0.35 9.09
CA ALA A 70 -38.95 0.59 10.15
C ALA A 70 -39.14 -0.66 11.02
N ALA A 71 -38.94 -0.49 12.33
CA ALA A 71 -39.29 -1.44 13.40
C ALA A 71 -40.82 -1.44 13.67
N PRO A 72 -41.36 -2.37 14.48
CA PRO A 72 -42.57 -3.11 14.13
C PRO A 72 -43.89 -2.45 14.59
N ALA A 73 -44.94 -2.63 13.79
CA ALA A 73 -46.32 -2.40 14.21
C ALA A 73 -47.24 -3.52 13.69
N VAL A 74 -47.88 -4.17 14.67
CA VAL A 74 -49.13 -4.95 14.74
C VAL A 74 -49.86 -5.38 13.45
N ALA A 75 -50.21 -6.67 13.44
CA ALA A 75 -50.97 -7.42 12.44
C ALA A 75 -52.34 -6.80 12.04
N PRO A 76 -52.87 -7.23 10.87
CA PRO A 76 -54.04 -8.10 10.94
C PRO A 76 -53.95 -9.34 10.05
N THR A 77 -54.71 -10.34 10.49
CA THR A 77 -54.98 -11.66 9.90
C THR A 77 -55.63 -11.59 8.50
N VAL A 78 -55.13 -12.42 7.57
CA VAL A 78 -55.95 -13.01 6.49
C VAL A 78 -55.44 -14.43 6.15
N ALA A 79 -56.39 -15.27 5.73
CA ALA A 79 -56.36 -16.72 5.76
C ALA A 79 -55.55 -17.43 4.64
N ALA A 80 -54.98 -18.58 5.03
CA ALA A 80 -54.70 -19.84 4.33
C ALA A 80 -54.57 -19.93 2.79
N SER A 81 -53.40 -20.42 2.33
CA SER A 81 -53.23 -21.53 1.34
C SER A 81 -51.77 -22.04 1.35
N PRO A 82 -51.51 -23.32 0.99
CA PRO A 82 -50.29 -24.04 1.39
C PRO A 82 -49.11 -23.74 0.46
N VAL A 83 -47.95 -23.38 1.02
CA VAL A 83 -46.75 -23.07 0.24
C VAL A 83 -45.59 -23.98 0.66
N PRO A 84 -45.52 -25.24 0.17
CA PRO A 84 -44.31 -26.05 0.28
C PRO A 84 -43.15 -25.52 -0.62
N ALA A 85 -43.32 -24.36 -1.26
CA ALA A 85 -42.35 -23.76 -2.16
C ALA A 85 -41.49 -22.66 -1.52
N LEU A 86 -41.75 -22.24 -0.27
CA LEU A 86 -40.97 -21.18 0.37
C LEU A 86 -39.62 -21.68 0.85
N ASP A 87 -39.58 -22.83 1.53
CA ASP A 87 -38.33 -23.43 2.01
C ASP A 87 -37.41 -23.83 0.86
N ASP A 88 -37.94 -24.40 -0.22
CA ASP A 88 -37.17 -24.72 -1.43
C ASP A 88 -36.62 -23.47 -2.14
N ARG A 89 -37.37 -22.37 -2.09
CA ARG A 89 -36.92 -21.09 -2.66
C ARG A 89 -35.89 -20.43 -1.76
N VAL A 90 -36.03 -20.52 -0.44
CA VAL A 90 -35.04 -20.04 0.53
C VAL A 90 -33.76 -20.85 0.39
N ALA A 91 -33.82 -22.17 0.35
CA ALA A 91 -32.64 -23.03 0.12
C ALA A 91 -31.95 -22.75 -1.22
N LYS A 92 -32.71 -22.49 -2.29
CA LYS A 92 -32.14 -22.08 -3.59
C LYS A 92 -31.55 -20.67 -3.56
N LEU A 93 -32.14 -19.75 -2.79
CA LEU A 93 -31.63 -18.39 -2.62
C LEU A 93 -30.36 -18.40 -1.77
N GLU A 94 -30.32 -19.17 -0.67
CA GLU A 94 -29.14 -19.38 0.17
C GLU A 94 -28.03 -20.10 -0.61
N ALA A 95 -28.34 -21.13 -1.39
CA ALA A 95 -27.37 -21.78 -2.27
C ALA A 95 -26.84 -20.83 -3.35
N ARG A 96 -27.70 -19.96 -3.90
CA ARG A 96 -27.30 -18.92 -4.84
C ARG A 96 -26.42 -17.86 -4.16
N GLN A 97 -26.74 -17.47 -2.93
CA GLN A 97 -26.01 -16.49 -2.13
C GLN A 97 -24.64 -17.03 -1.72
N LEU A 98 -24.54 -18.30 -1.30
CA LEU A 98 -23.29 -19.02 -1.05
C LEU A 98 -22.45 -19.22 -2.33
N SER A 99 -23.10 -19.34 -3.49
CA SER A 99 -22.41 -19.41 -4.80
C SER A 99 -21.97 -18.04 -5.32
N MET A 100 -22.61 -16.95 -4.87
CA MET A 100 -22.25 -15.56 -5.16
C MET A 100 -21.19 -15.02 -4.19
N GLU A 101 -21.12 -15.55 -2.97
CA GLU A 101 -20.04 -15.31 -2.00
C GLU A 101 -18.76 -16.08 -2.32
N LYS A 102 -18.83 -17.18 -3.08
CA LYS A 102 -17.64 -17.70 -3.75
C LYS A 102 -17.27 -16.71 -4.85
N PRO A 103 -16.09 -16.05 -4.80
CA PRO A 103 -15.70 -15.15 -5.86
C PRO A 103 -15.61 -15.96 -7.15
N SER A 104 -16.54 -15.65 -8.06
CA SER A 104 -16.57 -16.17 -9.41
C SER A 104 -15.29 -15.76 -10.12
N GLY A 105 -14.36 -16.71 -10.24
CA GLY A 105 -13.46 -16.93 -11.38
C GLY A 105 -12.92 -15.75 -12.19
N THR A 106 -12.58 -14.61 -11.57
CA THR A 106 -11.60 -13.61 -12.03
C THR A 106 -11.33 -12.70 -10.83
N GLY A 107 -10.46 -13.11 -9.92
CA GLY A 107 -10.07 -12.28 -8.78
C GLY A 107 -9.51 -10.94 -9.27
N HIS A 108 -9.86 -9.85 -8.59
CA HIS A 108 -9.23 -8.56 -8.86
C HIS A 108 -7.72 -8.72 -8.59
N LEU A 109 -6.85 -8.12 -9.41
CA LEU A 109 -5.40 -8.28 -9.30
C LEU A 109 -4.87 -7.96 -7.88
N THR A 110 -5.61 -7.16 -7.12
CA THR A 110 -5.26 -6.73 -5.76
C THR A 110 -5.92 -7.56 -4.65
N ASP A 111 -6.70 -8.61 -4.95
CA ASP A 111 -7.40 -9.38 -3.91
C ASP A 111 -6.39 -9.96 -2.92
N GLY A 112 -6.60 -9.71 -1.62
CA GLY A 112 -5.67 -10.13 -0.56
C GLY A 112 -4.31 -9.41 -0.57
N PHE A 113 -4.05 -8.46 -1.48
CA PHE A 113 -2.84 -7.64 -1.43
C PHE A 113 -3.00 -6.52 -0.39
N SER A 114 -1.93 -6.23 0.36
CA SER A 114 -1.87 -5.05 1.23
C SER A 114 -0.52 -4.36 1.15
N PHE A 115 -0.56 -3.03 1.27
CA PHE A 115 0.59 -2.15 1.37
C PHE A 115 0.52 -1.43 2.72
N LYS A 116 1.58 -1.53 3.52
CA LYS A 116 1.77 -0.76 4.75
C LYS A 116 3.13 -0.09 4.72
N GLY A 117 3.36 0.89 5.56
CA GLY A 117 4.69 1.48 5.66
C GLY A 117 4.80 2.55 6.72
N TYR A 118 6.03 3.00 6.88
CA TYR A 118 6.44 4.12 7.70
C TYR A 118 7.49 4.89 6.92
N ALA A 119 7.42 6.21 6.96
CA ALA A 119 8.45 7.04 6.35
C ALA A 119 8.58 8.36 7.11
N ARG A 120 9.79 8.90 7.08
CA ARG A 120 10.11 10.26 7.51
C ARG A 120 11.16 10.83 6.58
N SER A 121 11.08 12.13 6.36
CA SER A 121 12.06 12.89 5.59
C SER A 121 11.91 14.35 6.01
N GLY A 122 13.02 15.07 6.03
CA GLY A 122 13.06 16.45 6.45
C GLY A 122 14.47 17.01 6.34
N LEU A 123 14.59 18.28 6.73
CA LEU A 123 15.85 18.99 6.79
C LEU A 123 16.03 19.54 8.19
N LEU A 124 17.20 19.31 8.78
CA LEU A 124 17.63 20.01 9.97
C LEU A 124 18.58 21.13 9.53
N ILE A 125 18.32 22.36 9.99
CA ILE A 125 19.16 23.53 9.70
C ILE A 125 19.66 24.10 11.01
N ASN A 126 20.96 24.37 11.10
CA ASN A 126 21.57 25.00 12.26
C ASN A 126 21.59 26.54 12.13
N ASP A 127 21.98 27.25 13.20
CA ASP A 127 22.05 28.73 13.22
C ASP A 127 23.00 29.32 12.17
N GLY A 128 23.94 28.52 11.66
CA GLY A 128 24.84 28.87 10.56
C GLY A 128 24.25 28.66 9.16
N LEU A 129 22.96 28.34 9.05
CA LEU A 129 22.24 27.99 7.81
C LEU A 129 22.80 26.74 7.08
N GLY A 130 23.62 25.94 7.76
CA GLY A 130 24.11 24.66 7.27
C GLY A 130 23.23 23.50 7.74
N GLY A 131 23.46 22.31 7.18
CA GLY A 131 22.82 21.08 7.66
C GLY A 131 23.11 20.86 9.14
N GLY A 132 22.03 20.70 9.92
CA GLY A 132 22.08 20.30 11.32
C GLY A 132 22.32 18.81 11.44
N ARG A 133 22.89 18.38 12.59
CA ARG A 133 22.96 16.97 12.95
C ARG A 133 21.96 16.68 14.06
N GLY A 134 21.27 15.56 13.95
CA GLY A 134 20.23 15.14 14.88
C GLY A 134 20.37 13.67 15.25
N GLY A 135 19.46 13.23 16.11
CA GLY A 135 19.24 11.83 16.38
C GLY A 135 18.84 11.59 17.84
N PRO A 136 17.93 10.63 18.11
CA PRO A 136 17.56 10.22 19.46
C PRO A 136 18.74 9.72 20.31
N TYR A 137 19.83 9.24 19.70
CA TYR A 137 20.97 8.61 20.39
C TYR A 137 22.27 9.43 20.34
N THR A 138 22.19 10.73 20.06
CA THR A 138 23.37 11.62 19.91
C THR A 138 24.06 12.00 21.24
N THR A 139 23.49 11.63 22.39
CA THR A 139 24.09 11.89 23.72
C THR A 139 25.08 10.79 24.12
N PRO A 140 25.97 11.02 25.12
CA PRO A 140 26.84 9.95 25.63
C PRO A 140 26.09 8.69 26.10
N ALA A 141 24.88 8.86 26.64
CA ALA A 141 24.02 7.75 27.07
C ALA A 141 23.38 6.99 25.90
N GLY A 142 23.36 7.56 24.69
CA GLY A 142 22.75 6.94 23.51
C GLY A 142 23.37 5.59 23.16
N SER A 143 24.69 5.43 23.36
CA SER A 143 25.42 4.16 23.13
C SER A 143 24.93 2.98 23.97
N VAL A 144 24.22 3.24 25.06
CA VAL A 144 23.66 2.24 25.98
C VAL A 144 22.12 2.31 26.04
N GLY A 145 21.48 2.90 25.03
CA GLY A 145 20.02 2.97 24.90
C GLY A 145 19.37 4.20 25.55
N GLY A 146 20.15 5.19 25.99
CA GLY A 146 19.64 6.45 26.54
C GLY A 146 19.13 7.41 25.47
N ALA A 147 17.97 7.11 24.88
CA ALA A 147 17.32 7.93 23.86
C ALA A 147 16.79 9.26 24.40
N VAL A 148 16.80 10.30 23.54
CA VAL A 148 16.15 11.60 23.77
C VAL A 148 15.04 11.85 22.75
N GLY A 149 14.22 12.88 22.99
CA GLY A 149 13.07 13.20 22.14
C GLY A 149 13.44 13.36 20.67
N ARG A 150 12.66 12.74 19.78
CA ARG A 150 12.90 12.74 18.33
C ARG A 150 12.30 13.93 17.57
N LEU A 151 11.34 14.65 18.17
CA LEU A 151 10.62 15.74 17.49
C LEU A 151 11.59 16.86 17.08
N GLY A 152 11.74 17.08 15.77
CA GLY A 152 12.68 18.07 15.22
C GLY A 152 14.15 17.71 15.43
N ASN A 153 14.46 16.45 15.75
CA ASN A 153 15.79 15.98 16.13
C ASN A 153 16.19 14.71 15.35
N GLU A 154 15.82 14.62 14.08
CA GLU A 154 16.19 13.51 13.19
C GLU A 154 16.50 14.05 11.80
N ASP A 155 17.72 13.85 11.32
CA ASP A 155 18.30 14.46 10.13
C ASP A 155 18.34 13.57 8.89
N ASP A 156 17.84 12.33 8.97
CA ASP A 156 17.80 11.38 7.86
C ASP A 156 16.40 11.25 7.22
N THR A 157 16.42 10.75 5.99
CA THR A 157 15.25 10.19 5.31
C THR A 157 15.23 8.69 5.51
N TYR A 158 14.26 8.21 6.28
CA TYR A 158 14.03 6.79 6.51
C TYR A 158 12.69 6.37 5.94
N MET A 159 12.66 5.19 5.33
CA MET A 159 11.44 4.59 4.84
C MET A 159 11.45 3.08 5.07
N ARG A 160 10.26 2.53 5.30
CA ARG A 160 9.98 1.11 5.27
C ARG A 160 8.60 0.90 4.66
N PHE A 161 8.48 -0.05 3.76
CA PHE A 161 7.17 -0.52 3.31
C PHE A 161 7.08 -2.03 3.36
N ASP A 162 5.88 -2.49 3.66
CA ASP A 162 5.52 -3.90 3.76
C ASP A 162 4.51 -4.23 2.68
N LEU A 163 4.85 -5.22 1.85
CA LEU A 163 3.99 -5.80 0.83
C LEU A 163 3.52 -7.14 1.35
N SER A 164 2.20 -7.36 1.42
CA SER A 164 1.67 -8.66 1.82
C SER A 164 0.63 -9.20 0.86
N LYS A 165 0.55 -10.52 0.75
CA LYS A 165 -0.49 -11.24 0.00
C LYS A 165 -1.14 -12.28 0.90
N GLU A 166 -2.45 -12.15 1.08
CA GLU A 166 -3.31 -13.12 1.74
C GLU A 166 -3.95 -14.04 0.70
N ILE A 167 -3.99 -15.33 1.01
CA ILE A 167 -4.61 -16.39 0.21
C ILE A 167 -5.44 -17.25 1.14
N TYR A 168 -6.70 -17.47 0.77
CA TYR A 168 -7.59 -18.39 1.47
C TYR A 168 -7.70 -19.69 0.69
N ALA A 169 -7.37 -20.81 1.34
CA ALA A 169 -7.64 -22.12 0.81
C ALA A 169 -9.13 -22.45 0.90
N GLN A 170 -9.61 -23.38 0.07
CA GLN A 170 -11.03 -23.78 0.05
C GLN A 170 -11.52 -24.34 1.40
N ASN A 171 -10.61 -24.85 2.23
CA ASN A 171 -10.93 -25.37 3.57
C ASN A 171 -11.00 -24.28 4.65
N GLY A 172 -10.80 -23.01 4.30
CA GLY A 172 -10.84 -21.87 5.21
C GLY A 172 -9.49 -21.47 5.81
N THR A 173 -8.43 -22.26 5.59
CA THR A 173 -7.07 -21.90 6.05
C THR A 173 -6.59 -20.65 5.32
N ARG A 174 -6.13 -19.65 6.06
CA ARG A 174 -5.53 -18.44 5.51
C ARG A 174 -4.02 -18.52 5.60
N SER A 175 -3.36 -18.23 4.49
CA SER A 175 -1.92 -17.99 4.44
C SER A 175 -1.66 -16.54 4.07
N LYS A 176 -0.73 -15.90 4.77
CA LYS A 176 -0.27 -14.55 4.46
C LYS A 176 1.23 -14.55 4.26
N PHE A 177 1.69 -14.04 3.13
CA PHE A 177 3.11 -13.81 2.87
C PHE A 177 3.41 -12.31 2.95
N THR A 178 4.48 -11.93 3.65
CA THR A 178 4.88 -10.53 3.84
C THR A 178 6.37 -10.33 3.53
N VAL A 179 6.68 -9.28 2.77
CA VAL A 179 8.03 -8.76 2.55
C VAL A 179 8.09 -7.32 3.04
N SER A 180 9.13 -6.97 3.80
CA SER A 180 9.41 -5.61 4.25
C SER A 180 10.74 -5.14 3.67
N ILE A 181 10.73 -3.97 3.03
CA ILE A 181 11.91 -3.31 2.45
C ILE A 181 12.08 -1.97 3.16
N ALA A 182 13.32 -1.66 3.54
CA ALA A 182 13.65 -0.39 4.19
C ALA A 182 14.89 0.25 3.57
N ASP A 183 14.96 1.57 3.64
CA ASP A 183 16.16 2.36 3.35
C ASP A 183 16.26 3.54 4.34
N GLY A 184 17.48 4.03 4.54
CA GLY A 184 17.79 5.17 5.39
C GLY A 184 19.04 5.88 4.90
N VAL A 185 18.93 7.17 4.63
CA VAL A 185 20.02 8.03 4.13
C VAL A 185 20.01 9.39 4.82
N GLU A 186 21.20 9.92 5.13
CA GLU A 186 21.37 11.26 5.72
C GLU A 186 21.49 12.35 4.65
N SER A 187 21.93 12.01 3.43
CA SER A 187 22.07 12.98 2.35
C SER A 187 20.73 13.56 1.89
N TYR A 188 20.74 14.87 1.67
CA TYR A 188 19.61 15.64 1.13
C TYR A 188 19.58 15.67 -0.40
N ASN A 189 20.54 15.03 -1.06
CA ASN A 189 20.56 14.95 -2.51
C ASN A 189 19.45 14.02 -3.02
N ASP A 190 19.03 14.25 -4.26
CA ASP A 190 18.05 13.41 -4.96
C ASP A 190 18.59 12.02 -5.33
N TRP A 191 19.91 11.92 -5.53
CA TRP A 191 20.60 10.67 -5.83
C TRP A 191 21.53 10.24 -4.69
N THR A 192 21.14 9.19 -3.97
CA THR A 192 21.83 8.71 -2.76
C THR A 192 22.36 7.28 -2.88
N ALA A 193 22.54 6.76 -4.10
CA ALA A 193 22.90 5.35 -4.34
C ALA A 193 24.18 4.89 -3.61
N ASN A 194 25.14 5.77 -3.37
CA ASN A 194 26.40 5.45 -2.66
C ASN A 194 26.24 5.35 -1.14
N GLU A 195 25.12 5.85 -0.59
CA GLU A 195 24.82 5.90 0.85
C GLU A 195 23.63 5.01 1.23
N SER A 196 22.83 4.59 0.23
CA SER A 196 21.64 3.78 0.41
C SER A 196 21.96 2.48 1.14
N ASN A 197 21.13 2.19 2.13
CA ASN A 197 21.11 0.96 2.87
C ASN A 197 19.86 0.15 2.53
N LEU A 198 19.37 0.23 1.28
CA LEU A 198 18.17 -0.49 0.85
C LEU A 198 18.31 -2.00 1.12
N ASN A 199 17.43 -2.54 1.97
CA ASN A 199 17.55 -3.91 2.43
C ASN A 199 16.19 -4.57 2.71
N VAL A 200 16.21 -5.90 2.75
CA VAL A 200 15.05 -6.72 3.10
C VAL A 200 15.05 -7.02 4.60
N ARG A 201 14.08 -6.42 5.31
CA ARG A 201 13.96 -6.50 6.78
C ARG A 201 13.15 -7.69 7.24
N GLN A 202 12.08 -8.02 6.52
CA GLN A 202 11.19 -9.14 6.85
C GLN A 202 10.86 -9.90 5.57
N VAL A 203 10.83 -11.24 5.66
CA VAL A 203 10.30 -12.16 4.65
C VAL A 203 9.77 -13.36 5.42
N PHE A 204 8.45 -13.44 5.59
CA PHE A 204 7.84 -14.49 6.40
C PHE A 204 6.44 -14.85 5.90
N THR A 205 5.99 -16.02 6.32
CA THR A 205 4.62 -16.49 6.11
C THR A 205 3.94 -16.66 7.46
N GLU A 206 2.66 -16.31 7.52
CA GLU A 206 1.75 -16.63 8.61
C GLU A 206 0.67 -17.59 8.09
N LEU A 207 0.29 -18.56 8.91
CA LEU A 207 -0.85 -19.45 8.71
C LEU A 207 -1.80 -19.30 9.90
N ASP A 208 -3.03 -18.89 9.63
CA ASP A 208 -4.10 -18.78 10.62
C ASP A 208 -5.41 -19.33 10.07
N HIS A 209 -6.44 -19.39 10.92
CA HIS A 209 -7.70 -20.09 10.63
C HIS A 209 -7.46 -21.51 10.09
N ILE A 210 -6.42 -22.18 10.62
CA ILE A 210 -5.95 -23.46 10.11
C ILE A 210 -7.08 -24.48 10.28
N ALA A 211 -7.54 -25.06 9.17
CA ALA A 211 -8.71 -25.95 9.16
C ALA A 211 -8.53 -27.15 10.10
N ALA A 212 -7.30 -27.65 10.25
CA ALA A 212 -6.96 -28.74 11.16
C ALA A 212 -7.06 -28.35 12.66
N PHE A 213 -7.06 -27.06 12.98
CA PHE A 213 -7.17 -26.56 14.36
C PHE A 213 -8.60 -26.18 14.74
N LYS A 214 -9.54 -26.18 13.78
CA LYS A 214 -10.94 -25.82 14.04
C LYS A 214 -11.56 -26.72 15.12
N GLY A 215 -12.23 -26.11 16.09
CA GLY A 215 -12.81 -26.78 17.26
C GLY A 215 -11.79 -27.29 18.29
N ASN A 216 -10.50 -27.02 18.13
CA ASN A 216 -9.50 -27.32 19.15
C ASN A 216 -9.44 -26.19 20.19
N PRO A 217 -9.70 -26.45 21.48
CA PRO A 217 -9.79 -25.39 22.50
C PRO A 217 -8.49 -24.63 22.75
N VAL A 218 -7.34 -25.18 22.33
CA VAL A 218 -6.02 -24.58 22.51
C VAL A 218 -5.55 -23.87 21.24
N PHE A 219 -5.81 -24.45 20.07
CA PHE A 219 -5.18 -24.03 18.82
C PHE A 219 -6.10 -23.35 17.81
N GLU A 220 -7.42 -23.31 18.04
CA GLU A 220 -8.39 -22.81 17.05
C GLU A 220 -8.06 -21.40 16.51
N ASN A 221 -7.52 -20.53 17.37
CA ASN A 221 -7.13 -19.16 17.01
C ASN A 221 -5.61 -18.98 16.90
N ALA A 222 -4.84 -20.06 16.88
CA ALA A 222 -3.39 -19.99 16.78
C ALA A 222 -2.97 -19.53 15.38
N THR A 223 -1.95 -18.68 15.34
CA THR A 223 -1.25 -18.30 14.12
C THR A 223 0.14 -18.92 14.16
N LEU A 224 0.46 -19.77 13.19
CA LEU A 224 1.82 -20.25 12.99
C LEU A 224 2.55 -19.27 12.07
N TRP A 225 3.85 -19.10 12.25
CA TRP A 225 4.65 -18.28 11.36
C TRP A 225 6.01 -18.92 11.12
N ALA A 226 6.66 -18.56 10.03
CA ALA A 226 8.05 -18.91 9.79
C ALA A 226 8.71 -17.89 8.86
N GLY A 227 9.99 -17.60 9.08
CA GLY A 227 10.80 -16.73 8.25
C GLY A 227 11.51 -15.63 9.04
N LYS A 228 11.92 -14.56 8.35
CA LYS A 228 12.54 -13.39 8.96
C LYS A 228 11.45 -12.37 9.33
N ARG A 229 11.25 -12.04 10.60
CA ARG A 229 10.24 -11.05 11.02
C ARG A 229 10.67 -10.20 12.21
N PHE A 230 9.96 -9.09 12.39
CA PHE A 230 9.83 -8.45 13.69
C PHE A 230 8.71 -9.17 14.44
N ASP A 231 8.93 -9.45 15.71
CA ASP A 231 7.89 -10.07 16.50
C ASP A 231 6.64 -9.17 16.56
N ARG A 232 5.47 -9.81 16.54
CA ARG A 232 4.18 -9.12 16.51
C ARG A 232 3.98 -8.25 17.75
N ASP A 233 4.53 -8.70 18.88
CA ASP A 233 4.25 -8.14 20.19
C ASP A 233 5.37 -7.19 20.66
N ASN A 234 6.25 -6.76 19.74
CA ASN A 234 7.14 -5.61 19.96
C ASN A 234 6.32 -4.34 20.18
N PHE A 235 6.84 -3.43 21.00
CA PHE A 235 6.23 -2.12 21.24
C PHE A 235 7.28 -1.09 21.65
N ASP A 236 7.01 0.17 21.34
CA ASP A 236 7.94 1.29 21.42
C ASP A 236 7.40 2.47 22.23
N ILE A 237 8.33 3.33 22.64
CA ILE A 237 8.06 4.68 23.12
C ILE A 237 8.28 5.62 21.94
N HIS A 238 7.22 5.83 21.16
CA HIS A 238 7.31 6.48 19.86
C HIS A 238 8.01 7.85 19.87
N TRP A 239 7.76 8.70 20.88
CA TRP A 239 8.35 10.05 20.94
C TRP A 239 9.86 10.05 21.25
N LEU A 240 10.44 8.90 21.62
CA LEU A 240 11.87 8.67 21.82
C LEU A 240 12.52 7.87 20.68
N ASP A 241 11.74 7.31 19.75
CA ASP A 241 12.24 6.34 18.74
C ASP A 241 13.01 5.18 19.40
N SER A 242 12.44 4.64 20.49
CA SER A 242 13.05 3.57 21.28
C SER A 242 12.04 2.46 21.52
N ASP A 243 12.39 1.25 21.09
CA ASP A 243 11.65 0.04 21.46
C ASP A 243 11.81 -0.23 22.96
N VAL A 244 10.74 -0.68 23.62
CA VAL A 244 10.82 -1.26 24.97
C VAL A 244 11.24 -2.72 24.87
N VAL A 245 10.67 -3.42 23.89
CA VAL A 245 11.04 -4.78 23.52
C VAL A 245 11.16 -4.82 22.00
N PHE A 246 12.31 -5.31 21.53
CA PHE A 246 12.56 -5.55 20.11
C PHE A 246 13.13 -6.95 19.89
N LEU A 247 12.24 -7.91 19.65
CA LEU A 247 12.60 -9.23 19.15
C LEU A 247 12.44 -9.25 17.63
N ALA A 248 13.52 -9.59 16.93
CA ALA A 248 13.54 -9.72 15.49
C ALA A 248 14.60 -10.73 15.04
N GLY A 249 14.37 -11.37 13.90
CA GLY A 249 15.31 -12.33 13.35
C GLY A 249 14.62 -13.37 12.48
N THR A 250 15.31 -14.48 12.23
CA THR A 250 14.77 -15.62 11.47
C THR A 250 14.37 -16.74 12.43
N GLY A 251 13.13 -17.21 12.33
CA GLY A 251 12.57 -18.24 13.22
C GLY A 251 11.19 -18.75 12.78
N GLY A 252 10.40 -19.22 13.75
CA GLY A 252 9.02 -19.68 13.61
C GLY A 252 8.43 -20.11 14.95
#